data_AF-A0A7J6L2P0-F1
#
_entry.id   AF-A0A7J6L2P0-F1
#
_cell.length_a   1.000
_cell.length_b   1.000
_cell.length_c   1.000
_cell.angle_alpha   90.00
_cell.angle_beta   90.00
_cell.angle_gamma   90.00
#
_symmetry.space_group_name_H-M   'P 1'
#
loop_
_entity.id
_entity.type
_entity.pdbx_description
1 polymer ?
#
loop_
_entity_poly.entity_id
_entity_poly.type
_entity_poly.pdbx_seq_one_letter_code
_entity_poly.pdbx_strand_id
1 'polypeptide(L)'
;MLVVGLSQGSDLIKFPVAVEREESGTDVVVTTVNMDGQVLRANVDTSSDVTFFIDKAWYEKESPGGCDKILHKCHECKTPCMKSGTEIVNFEDGSSVRVSITTGKLNLPGMPPIDVDFGLVNRLTGWPQSFAVLGLSAQTGRYVPVINQIMRKPPSERPIKGTAFSFYLRREDPPTGELILGGDDPSLHKRLSYMAVTEPDLYLPPVTFYLQGVNGKDVPIRVEPADYVTVKDKEGASTCYLAMRSSTEGALGFPALRGHYILFNWDQNKIGVGHLK
;
A
#
# COMPACT_ATOMS: atom_id res chain seq x y z
N MET A 1 -24.41 41.94 6.00
CA MET A 1 -23.79 40.72 6.54
C MET A 1 -24.59 39.54 6.00
N LEU A 2 -24.01 38.83 5.03
CA LEU A 2 -24.60 37.63 4.43
C LEU A 2 -23.42 36.69 4.17
N VAL A 3 -23.23 35.71 5.05
CA VAL A 3 -22.27 34.61 4.82
C VAL A 3 -23.07 33.50 4.17
N VAL A 4 -22.90 33.32 2.86
CA VAL A 4 -23.40 32.15 2.14
C VAL A 4 -22.35 31.06 2.29
N GLY A 5 -22.53 30.21 3.30
CA GLY A 5 -21.77 28.99 3.46
C GLY A 5 -22.27 27.94 2.47
N LEU A 6 -21.50 27.69 1.42
CA LEU A 6 -21.60 26.46 0.63
C LEU A 6 -20.41 25.57 1.02
N SER A 7 -20.56 24.79 2.08
CA SER A 7 -19.74 23.59 2.26
C SER A 7 -20.56 22.39 1.80
N GLN A 8 -20.65 22.19 0.48
CA GLN A 8 -20.99 20.88 -0.04
C GLN A 8 -19.74 20.01 0.18
N GLY A 9 -19.71 19.27 1.29
CA GLY A 9 -18.73 18.19 1.44
C GLY A 9 -18.93 17.24 0.25
N SER A 10 -17.89 17.03 -0.54
CA SER A 10 -17.92 15.95 -1.52
C SER A 10 -18.00 14.63 -0.76
N ASP A 11 -18.90 13.72 -1.16
CA ASP A 11 -19.03 12.40 -0.53
C ASP A 11 -17.76 11.53 -0.61
N LEU A 12 -16.79 12.00 -1.39
CA LEU A 12 -15.51 11.39 -1.67
C LEU A 12 -14.40 12.40 -1.38
N ILE A 13 -13.32 11.97 -0.74
CA ILE A 13 -12.09 12.75 -0.62
C ILE A 13 -11.09 12.16 -1.60
N LYS A 14 -10.53 12.99 -2.47
CA LYS A 14 -9.51 12.57 -3.44
C LYS A 14 -8.15 13.10 -3.04
N PHE A 15 -7.16 12.22 -3.01
CA PHE A 15 -5.76 12.53 -2.85
C PHE A 15 -5.02 12.18 -4.14
N PRO A 16 -4.27 13.10 -4.74
CA PRO A 16 -3.39 12.75 -5.85
C PRO A 16 -2.33 11.77 -5.36
N VAL A 17 -2.08 10.73 -6.18
CA VAL A 17 -1.01 9.76 -5.94
C VAL A 17 -0.07 9.68 -7.12
N ALA A 18 1.19 9.32 -6.84
CA ALA A 18 2.21 9.08 -7.86
C ALA A 18 3.04 7.85 -7.47
N VAL A 19 3.63 7.20 -8.47
CA VAL A 19 4.70 6.23 -8.23
C VAL A 19 6.01 6.99 -8.15
N GLU A 20 6.71 6.83 -7.04
CA GLU A 20 8.01 7.45 -6.82
C GLU A 20 9.00 6.44 -6.27
N ARG A 21 10.29 6.69 -6.52
CA ARG A 21 11.37 5.81 -6.11
C ARG A 21 11.99 6.30 -4.81
N GLU A 22 11.98 5.45 -3.79
CA GLU A 22 12.71 5.70 -2.54
C GLU A 22 14.22 5.62 -2.76
N GLU A 23 15.02 6.13 -1.80
CA GLU A 23 16.49 5.98 -1.80
C GLU A 23 16.93 4.52 -1.87
N SER A 24 16.08 3.61 -1.36
CA SER A 24 16.26 2.17 -1.43
C SER A 24 16.23 1.61 -2.86
N GLY A 25 15.76 2.38 -3.84
CA GLY A 25 15.47 1.93 -5.20
C GLY A 25 14.10 1.29 -5.37
N THR A 26 13.31 1.20 -4.30
CA THR A 26 11.94 0.64 -4.34
C THR A 26 10.96 1.67 -4.87
N ASP A 27 10.10 1.24 -5.80
CA ASP A 27 8.97 2.06 -6.27
C ASP A 27 7.80 1.92 -5.30
N VAL A 28 7.30 3.06 -4.84
CA VAL A 28 6.21 3.15 -3.88
C VAL A 28 5.12 4.10 -4.39
N VAL A 29 3.87 3.80 -4.05
CA VAL A 29 2.74 4.70 -4.33
C VAL A 29 2.67 5.70 -3.18
N VAL A 30 2.88 6.97 -3.49
CA VAL A 30 2.91 8.04 -2.50
C VAL A 30 1.73 8.98 -2.67
N THR A 31 1.28 9.52 -1.54
CA THR A 31 0.32 10.61 -1.50
C THR A 31 0.84 11.76 -0.65
N THR A 32 0.24 12.93 -0.81
CA THR A 32 0.48 14.09 0.04
C THR A 32 -0.61 14.21 1.10
N VAL A 33 -0.22 14.26 2.37
CA VAL A 33 -1.11 14.43 3.51
C VAL A 33 -0.77 15.75 4.21
N ASN A 34 -1.79 16.56 4.49
CA ASN A 34 -1.61 17.78 5.26
C ASN A 34 -2.00 17.53 6.72
N MET A 35 -0.99 17.40 7.59
CA MET A 35 -1.15 17.15 9.02
C MET A 35 -0.63 18.34 9.82
N ASP A 36 -1.45 18.91 10.71
CA ASP A 36 -1.13 20.08 11.54
C ASP A 36 -0.66 21.32 10.75
N GLY A 37 -1.05 21.41 9.47
CA GLY A 37 -0.62 22.46 8.54
C GLY A 37 0.70 22.15 7.83
N GLN A 38 1.30 20.99 8.08
CA GLN A 38 2.51 20.51 7.42
C GLN A 38 2.15 19.59 6.26
N VAL A 39 2.72 19.87 5.10
CA VAL A 39 2.56 19.05 3.90
C VAL A 39 3.59 17.93 3.95
N LEU A 40 3.12 16.70 4.15
CA LEU A 40 3.94 15.50 4.32
C LEU A 40 3.65 14.52 3.19
N ARG A 41 4.60 13.61 2.95
CA ARG A 41 4.45 12.56 1.95
C ARG A 41 4.41 11.19 2.63
N ALA A 42 3.46 10.35 2.26
CA ALA A 42 3.25 9.04 2.86
C ALA A 42 3.02 7.98 1.79
N ASN A 43 3.57 6.78 2.03
CA ASN A 43 3.26 5.59 1.26
C ASN A 43 1.79 5.24 1.48
N VAL A 44 1.07 4.97 0.40
CA VAL A 44 -0.29 4.42 0.45
C VAL A 44 -0.16 2.92 0.71
N ASP A 45 -0.45 2.50 1.94
CA ASP A 45 -0.25 1.13 2.37
C ASP A 45 -1.58 0.46 2.71
N THR A 46 -1.97 -0.51 1.90
CA THR A 46 -3.20 -1.29 2.09
C THR A 46 -3.01 -2.50 3.01
N SER A 47 -1.78 -2.77 3.45
CA SER A 47 -1.42 -3.89 4.33
C SER A 47 -1.30 -3.50 5.81
N SER A 48 -1.10 -2.20 6.10
CA SER A 48 -1.04 -1.68 7.47
C SER A 48 -2.29 -0.89 7.87
N ASP A 49 -2.72 -1.04 9.12
CA ASP A 49 -3.84 -0.29 9.70
C ASP A 49 -3.38 1.02 10.36
N VAL A 50 -2.06 1.22 10.51
CA VAL A 50 -1.45 2.35 11.22
C VAL A 50 -1.01 3.44 10.25
N THR A 51 -1.48 4.68 10.48
CA THR A 51 -0.91 5.86 9.83
C THR A 51 0.17 6.47 10.71
N PHE A 52 1.36 6.72 10.16
CA PHE A 52 2.46 7.32 10.90
C PHE A 52 3.40 8.15 10.03
N PHE A 53 4.06 9.10 10.66
CA PHE A 53 5.07 9.97 10.06
C PHE A 53 6.37 9.93 10.86
N ILE A 54 7.45 10.40 10.26
CA ILE A 54 8.76 10.45 10.89
C ILE A 54 8.80 11.61 11.89
N ASP A 55 9.09 11.34 13.16
CA ASP A 55 9.26 12.39 14.18
C ASP A 55 10.53 13.19 13.87
N LYS A 56 10.39 14.48 13.53
CA LYS A 56 11.51 15.36 13.19
C LYS A 56 12.55 15.42 14.30
N ALA A 57 12.12 15.53 15.55
CA ALA A 57 13.05 15.68 16.67
C ALA A 57 13.91 14.42 16.87
N TRP A 58 13.31 13.25 16.66
CA TRP A 58 14.04 11.99 16.71
C TRP A 58 14.95 11.81 15.50
N TYR A 59 14.43 12.00 14.29
CA TYR A 59 15.19 11.74 13.07
C TYR A 59 16.37 12.70 12.90
N GLU A 60 16.21 13.99 13.18
CA GLU A 60 17.29 14.99 13.14
C GLU A 60 18.37 14.74 14.18
N LYS A 61 18.04 14.08 15.30
CA LYS A 61 19.04 13.68 16.30
C LYS A 61 19.94 12.57 15.77
N GLU A 62 19.37 11.61 15.03
CA GLU A 62 20.12 10.50 14.45
C GLU A 62 20.81 10.88 13.13
N SER A 63 20.20 11.79 12.36
CA SER A 63 20.66 12.25 11.04
C SER A 63 20.44 13.76 10.88
N PRO A 64 21.36 14.61 11.37
CA PRO A 64 21.24 16.06 11.26
C PRO A 64 21.11 16.55 9.80
N GLY A 65 20.11 17.37 9.55
CA GLY A 65 19.67 17.83 8.22
C GLY A 65 19.04 16.73 7.37
N GLY A 66 18.68 15.59 7.95
CA GLY A 66 18.17 14.42 7.24
C GLY A 66 16.74 14.61 6.75
N CYS A 67 15.89 15.32 7.49
CA CYS A 67 14.47 15.47 7.15
C CYS A 67 14.24 16.14 5.80
N ASP A 68 15.15 17.02 5.38
CA ASP A 68 15.05 17.68 4.08
C ASP A 68 15.51 16.81 2.91
N LYS A 69 16.28 15.75 3.17
CA LYS A 69 16.87 14.88 2.14
C LYS A 69 15.94 13.73 1.77
N ILE A 70 15.12 13.26 2.70
CA ILE A 70 14.23 12.11 2.51
C ILE A 70 12.93 12.48 1.79
N LEU A 71 12.37 11.49 1.10
CA LEU A 71 11.13 11.59 0.33
C LEU A 71 9.94 12.06 1.18
N HIS A 72 9.79 11.48 2.36
CA HIS A 72 8.61 11.63 3.22
C HIS A 72 8.53 12.95 3.97
N LYS A 73 9.67 13.65 4.09
CA LYS A 73 9.92 14.69 5.09
C LYS A 73 9.64 14.19 6.51
N CYS A 74 9.79 15.06 7.49
CA CYS A 74 9.47 14.75 8.89
C CYS A 74 8.34 15.64 9.39
N HIS A 75 7.54 15.09 10.29
CA HIS A 75 6.53 15.84 11.04
C HIS A 75 7.18 16.50 12.26
N GLU A 76 6.99 17.81 12.38
CA GLU A 76 7.34 18.57 13.56
C GLU A 76 6.14 18.72 14.48
N CYS A 77 6.15 18.02 15.61
CA CYS A 77 5.07 18.12 16.57
C CYS A 77 5.10 19.47 17.30
N LYS A 78 3.95 20.16 17.40
CA LYS A 78 3.85 21.39 18.19
C LYS A 78 3.95 21.08 19.68
N THR A 79 4.91 21.69 20.36
CA THR A 79 5.14 21.48 21.79
C THR A 79 4.01 22.10 22.64
N PRO A 80 3.44 21.38 23.63
CA PRO A 80 3.77 20.01 24.02
C PRO A 80 3.13 18.96 23.09
N CYS A 81 3.95 18.01 22.63
CA CYS A 81 3.47 16.86 21.86
C CYS A 81 2.83 15.85 22.82
N MET A 82 1.50 15.78 22.84
CA MET A 82 0.77 14.84 23.70
C MET A 82 0.84 13.43 23.10
N LYS A 83 1.74 12.60 23.64
CA LYS A 83 1.90 11.20 23.26
C LYS A 83 1.04 10.32 24.17
N SER A 84 0.07 9.60 23.60
CA SER A 84 -0.95 8.82 24.33
C SER A 84 -0.61 7.33 24.48
N GLY A 85 0.38 6.84 23.72
CA GLY A 85 0.79 5.44 23.73
C GLY A 85 1.95 5.16 22.81
N THR A 86 2.35 3.89 22.70
CA THR A 86 3.35 3.42 21.74
C THR A 86 2.88 2.14 21.11
N GLU A 87 3.00 2.05 19.78
CA GLU A 87 2.74 0.85 18.99
C GLU A 87 4.02 0.39 18.31
N ILE A 88 4.15 -0.92 18.09
CA ILE A 88 5.21 -1.48 17.24
C ILE A 88 4.51 -2.04 16.01
N VAL A 89 4.83 -1.48 14.85
CA VAL A 89 4.33 -1.97 13.56
C VAL A 89 5.41 -2.84 12.96
N ASN A 90 5.12 -4.12 12.80
CA ASN A 90 6.01 -5.05 12.13
C ASN A 90 5.62 -5.14 10.65
N PHE A 91 6.62 -5.06 9.78
CA PHE A 91 6.44 -5.24 8.35
C PHE A 91 6.90 -6.63 7.94
N GLU A 92 6.39 -7.07 6.81
CA GLU A 92 6.58 -8.43 6.31
C GLU A 92 8.02 -8.74 5.90
N ASP A 93 8.77 -7.70 5.50
CA ASP A 93 10.21 -7.78 5.23
C ASP A 93 11.06 -8.00 6.50
N GLY A 94 10.42 -8.03 7.68
CA GLY A 94 11.04 -8.19 8.98
C GLY A 94 11.56 -6.89 9.58
N SER A 95 11.36 -5.76 8.89
CA SER A 95 11.54 -4.45 9.51
C SER A 95 10.42 -4.16 10.50
N SER A 96 10.66 -3.24 11.42
CA SER A 96 9.62 -2.72 12.28
C SER A 96 9.86 -1.28 12.65
N VAL A 97 8.76 -0.57 12.87
CA VAL A 97 8.78 0.80 13.37
C VAL A 97 8.14 0.83 14.75
N ARG A 98 8.75 1.59 15.66
CA ARG A 98 8.07 1.98 16.90
C ARG A 98 7.53 3.39 16.72
N VAL A 99 6.24 3.53 16.97
CA VAL A 99 5.54 4.81 16.82
C VAL A 99 4.94 5.24 18.16
N SER A 100 5.11 6.50 18.53
CA SER A 100 4.33 7.12 19.60
C SER A 100 3.04 7.67 19.03
N ILE A 101 1.89 7.25 19.54
CA ILE A 101 0.60 7.76 19.09
C ILE A 101 0.40 9.17 19.62
N THR A 102 0.00 10.08 18.75
CA THR A 102 -0.37 11.47 19.06
C THR A 102 -1.65 11.83 18.31
N THR A 103 -2.33 12.87 18.76
CA THR A 103 -3.47 13.46 18.05
C THR A 103 -3.03 14.76 17.37
N GLY A 104 -3.49 14.98 16.14
CA GLY A 104 -3.31 16.24 15.43
C GLY A 104 -4.41 16.47 14.41
N LYS A 105 -4.24 17.48 13.56
CA LYS A 105 -5.29 17.96 12.64
C LYS A 105 -5.02 17.57 11.20
N LEU A 106 -5.82 16.65 10.67
CA LEU A 106 -5.87 16.35 9.25
C LEU A 106 -6.61 17.46 8.51
N ASN A 107 -5.92 18.13 7.59
CA ASN A 107 -6.50 19.16 6.76
C ASN A 107 -6.93 18.55 5.43
N LEU A 108 -8.23 18.57 5.18
CA LEU A 108 -8.83 18.12 3.92
C LEU A 108 -9.22 19.33 3.07
N PRO A 109 -9.06 19.27 1.73
CA PRO A 109 -9.44 20.36 0.85
C PRO A 109 -10.92 20.76 1.04
N GLY A 110 -11.17 22.05 1.28
CA GLY A 110 -12.53 22.59 1.39
C GLY A 110 -13.29 22.20 2.65
N MET A 111 -12.65 21.56 3.64
CA MET A 111 -13.29 21.13 4.89
C MET A 111 -12.58 21.69 6.13
N PRO A 112 -13.30 21.81 7.26
CA PRO A 112 -12.67 22.07 8.54
C PRO A 112 -11.65 20.97 8.89
N PRO A 113 -10.54 21.30 9.57
CA PRO A 113 -9.58 20.30 10.02
C PRO A 113 -10.21 19.28 10.96
N ILE A 114 -9.77 18.02 10.87
CA ILE A 114 -10.32 16.89 11.64
C ILE A 114 -9.25 16.38 12.58
N ASP A 115 -9.62 16.24 13.85
CA ASP A 115 -8.73 15.62 14.84
C ASP A 115 -8.59 14.12 14.53
N VAL A 116 -7.36 13.67 14.32
CA VAL A 116 -7.02 12.27 14.07
C VAL A 116 -5.77 11.87 14.86
N ASP A 117 -5.75 10.63 15.30
CA ASP A 117 -4.63 9.96 15.92
C ASP A 117 -3.71 9.39 14.82
N PHE A 118 -2.41 9.61 14.96
CA PHE A 118 -1.38 9.04 14.09
C PHE A 118 -0.10 8.75 14.88
N GLY A 119 0.75 7.90 14.31
CA GLY A 119 2.04 7.56 14.89
C GLY A 119 3.14 8.56 14.53
N LEU A 120 4.02 8.82 15.48
CA LEU A 120 5.30 9.48 15.27
C LEU A 120 6.43 8.47 15.49
N VAL A 121 7.14 8.14 14.42
CA VAL A 121 8.25 7.17 14.45
C VAL A 121 9.33 7.69 15.39
N ASN A 122 9.67 6.90 16.40
CA ASN A 122 10.73 7.22 17.37
C ASN A 122 11.83 6.14 17.44
N ARG A 123 11.71 5.10 16.61
CA ARG A 123 12.72 4.06 16.39
C ARG A 123 12.40 3.27 15.13
N LEU A 124 13.43 2.95 14.36
CA LEU A 124 13.38 2.05 13.20
C LEU A 124 14.33 0.87 13.44
N THR A 125 13.93 -0.32 12.97
CA THR A 125 14.79 -1.50 12.90
C THR A 125 14.59 -2.20 11.56
N GLY A 126 15.68 -2.56 10.87
CA GLY A 126 15.63 -3.19 9.55
C GLY A 126 15.88 -2.21 8.40
N TRP A 127 15.30 -2.50 7.24
CA TRP A 127 15.46 -1.78 5.97
C TRP A 127 14.07 -1.44 5.41
N PRO A 128 13.81 -0.29 4.75
CA PRO A 128 14.61 0.92 4.58
C PRO A 128 14.52 1.95 5.76
N GLN A 129 15.43 2.94 5.77
CA GLN A 129 15.77 3.78 6.93
C GLN A 129 14.88 5.01 7.19
N SER A 130 13.84 5.25 6.41
CA SER A 130 12.95 6.40 6.63
C SER A 130 11.73 6.31 5.72
N PHE A 131 10.61 5.84 6.24
CA PHE A 131 9.35 5.89 5.53
C PHE A 131 8.20 6.34 6.43
N ALA A 132 7.19 6.93 5.81
CA ALA A 132 5.94 7.34 6.43
C ALA A 132 4.80 6.65 5.69
N VAL A 133 3.73 6.32 6.40
CA VAL A 133 2.66 5.46 5.89
C VAL A 133 1.31 6.09 6.16
N LEU A 134 0.45 6.08 5.14
CA LEU A 134 -0.99 6.20 5.26
C LEU A 134 -1.59 4.79 5.23
N GLY A 135 -1.83 4.23 6.41
CA GLY A 135 -2.38 2.88 6.58
C GLY A 135 -3.86 2.84 6.25
N LEU A 136 -4.25 1.94 5.35
CA LEU A 136 -5.60 1.79 4.83
C LEU A 136 -6.19 0.38 5.07
N SER A 137 -5.46 -0.53 5.70
CA SER A 137 -5.99 -1.86 5.97
C SER A 137 -7.14 -1.82 6.98
N ALA A 138 -7.90 -2.90 7.04
CA ALA A 138 -8.86 -3.09 8.11
C ALA A 138 -8.15 -3.09 9.47
N GLN A 139 -8.83 -2.60 10.50
CA GLN A 139 -8.30 -2.58 11.86
C GLN A 139 -8.04 -4.01 12.36
N THR A 140 -6.80 -4.31 12.71
CA THR A 140 -6.38 -5.60 13.28
C THR A 140 -5.97 -5.46 14.74
N GLY A 141 -5.54 -4.25 15.15
CA GLY A 141 -5.08 -3.96 16.50
C GLY A 141 -5.92 -2.92 17.25
N ARG A 142 -5.27 -2.24 18.20
CA ARG A 142 -5.87 -1.18 19.02
C ARG A 142 -5.93 0.17 18.29
N TYR A 143 -5.01 0.40 17.36
CA TYR A 143 -5.00 1.61 16.57
C TYR A 143 -6.26 1.67 15.69
N VAL A 144 -6.90 2.83 15.63
CA VAL A 144 -8.09 3.03 14.80
C VAL A 144 -7.65 3.65 13.47
N PRO A 145 -7.85 2.99 12.32
CA PRO A 145 -7.47 3.51 11.01
C PRO A 145 -8.02 4.92 10.75
N VAL A 146 -7.25 5.77 10.07
CA VAL A 146 -7.63 7.18 9.80
C VAL A 146 -9.01 7.28 9.14
N ILE A 147 -9.35 6.38 8.21
CA ILE A 147 -10.67 6.38 7.57
C ILE A 147 -11.81 6.14 8.58
N ASN A 148 -11.60 5.27 9.57
CA ASN A 148 -12.57 5.03 10.65
C ASN A 148 -12.64 6.22 11.61
N GLN A 149 -11.53 6.92 11.83
CA GLN A 149 -11.50 8.13 12.65
C GLN A 149 -12.29 9.27 12.01
N ILE A 150 -12.16 9.47 10.69
CA ILE A 150 -12.95 10.43 9.92
C ILE A 150 -14.45 10.15 10.07
N MET A 151 -14.84 8.87 10.10
CA MET A 151 -16.22 8.42 10.26
C MET A 151 -16.81 8.65 11.68
N ARG A 152 -15.99 9.04 12.67
CA ARG A 152 -16.48 9.31 14.04
C ARG A 152 -17.39 10.54 14.12
N LYS A 153 -17.30 11.47 13.16
CA LYS A 153 -18.19 12.64 13.11
C LYS A 153 -19.66 12.21 12.97
N PRO A 154 -20.62 13.02 13.46
CA PRO A 154 -22.04 12.79 13.21
C PRO A 154 -22.30 12.67 11.69
N PRO A 155 -23.25 11.83 11.23
CA PRO A 155 -23.49 11.61 9.81
C PRO A 155 -23.65 12.90 8.96
N SER A 156 -24.23 13.96 9.52
CA SER A 156 -24.41 15.27 8.88
C SER A 156 -23.12 16.07 8.68
N GLU A 157 -22.05 15.69 9.38
CA GLU A 157 -20.75 16.38 9.38
C GLU A 157 -19.63 15.50 8.80
N ARG A 158 -19.95 14.27 8.37
CA ARG A 158 -18.95 13.36 7.84
C ARG A 158 -18.46 13.85 6.48
N PRO A 159 -17.13 13.93 6.29
CA PRO A 159 -16.52 14.16 4.99
C PRO A 159 -16.81 13.08 3.95
N ILE A 160 -17.10 11.86 4.40
CA ILE A 160 -17.26 10.68 3.56
C ILE A 160 -18.43 9.83 4.07
N LYS A 161 -19.08 9.10 3.17
CA LYS A 161 -20.26 8.29 3.50
C LYS A 161 -19.96 6.89 4.04
N GLY A 162 -18.75 6.39 3.80
CA GLY A 162 -18.36 5.03 4.17
C GLY A 162 -16.87 4.88 4.41
N THR A 163 -16.48 3.69 4.88
CA THR A 163 -15.09 3.30 5.15
C THR A 163 -14.43 2.59 3.96
N ALA A 164 -15.10 2.55 2.81
CA ALA A 164 -14.51 2.05 1.59
C ALA A 164 -13.54 3.09 1.02
N PHE A 165 -12.49 2.61 0.36
CA PHE A 165 -11.62 3.42 -0.45
C PHE A 165 -11.37 2.74 -1.79
N SER A 166 -10.99 3.51 -2.79
CA SER A 166 -10.55 3.04 -4.08
C SER A 166 -9.29 3.80 -4.49
N PHE A 167 -8.47 3.22 -5.35
CA PHE A 167 -7.36 3.95 -5.95
C PHE A 167 -7.16 3.47 -7.38
N TYR A 168 -6.53 4.31 -8.19
CA TYR A 168 -6.13 3.95 -9.55
C TYR A 168 -4.83 4.64 -9.91
N LEU A 169 -4.13 4.07 -10.90
CA LEU A 169 -2.99 4.68 -11.57
C LEU A 169 -3.27 4.72 -13.07
N ARG A 170 -2.91 5.83 -13.71
CA ARG A 170 -2.95 6.02 -15.15
C ARG A 170 -1.77 5.33 -15.80
N ARG A 171 -1.89 5.02 -17.09
CA ARG A 171 -0.87 4.31 -17.88
C ARG A 171 0.25 5.22 -18.42
N GLU A 172 0.41 6.40 -17.85
CA GLU A 172 1.51 7.31 -18.17
C GLU A 172 2.79 6.90 -17.44
N ASP A 173 3.92 7.48 -17.86
CA ASP A 173 5.24 7.21 -17.28
C ASP A 173 5.90 8.53 -16.84
N PRO A 174 6.15 8.75 -15.54
CA PRO A 174 5.80 7.87 -14.42
C PRO A 174 4.28 7.83 -14.14
N PRO A 175 3.73 6.71 -13.61
CA PRO A 175 2.30 6.61 -13.32
C PRO A 175 1.82 7.59 -12.24
N THR A 176 0.71 8.28 -12.52
CA THR A 176 -0.02 9.09 -11.54
C THR A 176 -1.48 8.67 -11.45
N GLY A 177 -2.17 9.04 -10.38
CA GLY A 177 -3.60 8.77 -10.24
C GLY A 177 -4.18 9.39 -8.98
N GLU A 178 -5.20 8.75 -8.41
CA GLU A 178 -5.83 9.23 -7.18
C GLU A 178 -6.14 8.08 -6.22
N LEU A 179 -5.97 8.35 -4.93
CA LEU A 179 -6.59 7.62 -3.82
C LEU A 179 -7.89 8.33 -3.48
N ILE A 180 -8.99 7.58 -3.37
CA ILE A 180 -10.34 8.09 -3.14
C ILE A 180 -10.86 7.45 -1.86
N LEU A 181 -11.08 8.26 -0.82
CA LEU A 181 -11.70 7.81 0.42
C LEU A 181 -13.21 8.05 0.35
N GLY A 182 -13.99 7.13 0.92
CA GLY A 182 -15.44 7.21 1.02
C GLY A 182 -16.21 6.29 0.07
N GLY A 183 -15.54 5.68 -0.91
CA GLY A 183 -16.17 4.78 -1.89
C GLY A 183 -15.41 4.67 -3.20
N ASP A 184 -16.15 4.52 -4.28
CA ASP A 184 -15.67 4.49 -5.66
C ASP A 184 -16.13 5.73 -6.45
N ASP A 185 -15.46 6.00 -7.57
CA ASP A 185 -15.88 6.98 -8.56
C ASP A 185 -16.33 6.27 -9.84
N PRO A 186 -17.65 6.11 -10.08
CA PRO A 186 -18.19 5.42 -11.24
C PRO A 186 -17.84 6.05 -12.59
N SER A 187 -17.36 7.30 -12.62
CA SER A 187 -16.93 7.92 -13.88
C SER A 187 -15.61 7.35 -14.41
N LEU A 188 -14.85 6.66 -13.55
CA LEU A 188 -13.53 6.12 -13.87
C LEU A 188 -13.56 4.67 -14.38
N HIS A 189 -14.71 4.01 -14.34
CA HIS A 189 -14.84 2.61 -14.77
C HIS A 189 -16.22 2.35 -15.40
N LYS A 190 -16.34 1.24 -16.14
CA LYS A 190 -17.63 0.85 -16.75
C LYS A 190 -18.46 -0.05 -15.83
N ARG A 191 -17.80 -0.92 -15.07
CA ARG A 191 -18.42 -1.90 -14.17
C ARG A 191 -17.36 -2.44 -13.20
N LEU A 192 -17.74 -2.57 -11.93
CA LEU A 192 -16.97 -3.31 -10.92
C LEU A 192 -17.49 -4.76 -10.82
N SER A 193 -16.56 -5.66 -10.57
CA SER A 193 -16.84 -7.03 -10.12
C SER A 193 -16.34 -7.16 -8.70
N TYR A 194 -17.14 -7.73 -7.81
CA TYR A 194 -16.81 -7.89 -6.40
C TYR A 194 -16.34 -9.32 -6.13
N MET A 195 -15.36 -9.45 -5.24
CA MET A 195 -14.87 -10.72 -4.72
C MET A 195 -14.95 -10.66 -3.19
N ALA A 196 -15.23 -11.79 -2.55
CA ALA A 196 -15.19 -11.86 -1.10
C ALA A 196 -13.73 -11.72 -0.62
N VAL A 197 -13.52 -10.96 0.45
CA VAL A 197 -12.23 -10.96 1.17
C VAL A 197 -12.17 -12.27 1.94
N THR A 198 -11.58 -13.30 1.35
CA THR A 198 -11.36 -14.60 2.00
C THR A 198 -9.91 -14.72 2.44
N GLU A 199 -9.64 -15.66 3.34
CA GLU A 199 -8.27 -16.14 3.49
C GLU A 199 -7.76 -16.59 2.10
N PRO A 200 -6.55 -16.17 1.70
CA PRO A 200 -6.06 -16.11 0.32
C PRO A 200 -5.95 -17.44 -0.44
N ASP A 201 -6.11 -18.59 0.22
CA ASP A 201 -5.69 -19.88 -0.34
C ASP A 201 -6.74 -20.59 -1.20
N LEU A 202 -8.01 -20.18 -1.19
CA LEU A 202 -9.11 -21.04 -1.68
C LEU A 202 -9.64 -20.80 -3.09
N TYR A 203 -9.33 -19.69 -3.78
CA TYR A 203 -10.07 -19.33 -5.01
C TYR A 203 -9.29 -18.64 -6.15
N LEU A 204 -7.96 -18.53 -6.08
CA LEU A 204 -7.22 -17.97 -7.20
C LEU A 204 -7.27 -18.94 -8.41
N PRO A 205 -7.44 -18.48 -9.66
CA PRO A 205 -7.48 -19.36 -10.82
C PRO A 205 -6.07 -19.76 -11.27
N PRO A 206 -5.86 -20.94 -11.85
CA PRO A 206 -4.58 -21.30 -12.48
C PRO A 206 -4.12 -20.23 -13.49
N VAL A 207 -2.82 -19.91 -13.49
CA VAL A 207 -2.21 -19.03 -14.51
C VAL A 207 -1.63 -19.90 -15.61
N THR A 208 -1.91 -19.61 -16.88
CA THR A 208 -1.34 -20.36 -18.01
C THR A 208 -0.45 -19.46 -18.86
N PHE A 209 0.81 -19.84 -19.00
CA PHE A 209 1.76 -19.22 -19.93
C PHE A 209 1.76 -20.01 -21.24
N TYR A 210 1.57 -19.33 -22.36
CA TYR A 210 1.64 -19.92 -23.69
C TYR A 210 3.00 -19.59 -24.31
N LEU A 211 3.85 -20.61 -24.46
CA LEU A 211 5.15 -20.48 -25.11
C LEU A 211 5.05 -20.93 -26.57
N GLN A 212 5.70 -20.21 -27.47
CA GLN A 212 5.71 -20.58 -28.88
C GLN A 212 6.51 -21.88 -29.10
N GLY A 213 5.84 -22.94 -29.52
CA GLY A 213 6.48 -24.21 -29.86
C GLY A 213 7.15 -24.18 -31.23
N VAL A 214 8.15 -25.05 -31.42
CA VAL A 214 8.95 -25.17 -32.66
C VAL A 214 8.14 -25.57 -33.90
N ASN A 215 6.89 -26.02 -33.73
CA ASN A 215 5.96 -26.38 -34.80
C ASN A 215 4.87 -25.31 -35.01
N GLY A 216 5.03 -24.12 -34.43
CA GLY A 216 4.05 -23.04 -34.47
C GLY A 216 2.80 -23.27 -33.61
N LYS A 217 2.77 -24.34 -32.80
CA LYS A 217 1.72 -24.56 -31.80
C LYS A 217 2.20 -24.06 -30.44
N ASP A 218 1.31 -23.42 -29.71
CA ASP A 218 1.61 -23.00 -28.35
C ASP A 218 1.75 -24.20 -27.40
N VAL A 219 2.76 -24.11 -26.53
CA VAL A 219 3.02 -25.05 -25.45
C VAL A 219 2.53 -24.39 -24.15
N PRO A 220 1.42 -24.87 -23.56
CA PRO A 220 0.91 -24.30 -22.32
C PRO A 220 1.73 -24.79 -21.12
N ILE A 221 2.09 -23.86 -20.25
CA ILE A 221 2.62 -24.12 -18.91
C ILE A 221 1.62 -23.59 -17.91
N ARG A 222 0.99 -24.49 -17.17
CA ARG A 222 -0.10 -24.17 -16.24
C ARG A 222 0.42 -24.15 -14.82
N VAL A 223 0.35 -23.01 -14.15
CA VAL A 223 0.80 -22.82 -12.78
C VAL A 223 -0.41 -22.80 -11.87
N GLU A 224 -0.47 -23.75 -10.94
CA GLU A 224 -1.57 -23.82 -9.99
C GLU A 224 -1.42 -22.73 -8.91
N PRO A 225 -2.55 -22.25 -8.33
CA PRO A 225 -2.54 -21.23 -7.27
C PRO A 225 -1.57 -21.54 -6.14
N ALA A 226 -1.54 -22.78 -5.65
CA ALA A 226 -0.64 -23.19 -4.58
C ALA A 226 0.85 -23.06 -4.93
N ASP A 227 1.20 -22.93 -6.21
CA ASP A 227 2.59 -22.81 -6.67
C ASP A 227 3.01 -21.35 -6.87
N TYR A 228 2.08 -20.46 -7.26
CA TYR A 228 2.36 -19.03 -7.41
C TYR A 228 1.83 -18.17 -6.25
N VAL A 229 1.11 -18.74 -5.30
CA VAL A 229 0.73 -18.11 -4.03
C VAL A 229 1.67 -18.69 -2.98
N THR A 230 2.52 -17.84 -2.42
CA THR A 230 3.40 -18.25 -1.33
C THR A 230 2.84 -17.76 -0.01
N VAL A 231 2.55 -18.69 0.89
CA VAL A 231 2.18 -18.38 2.28
C VAL A 231 3.47 -18.27 3.08
N LYS A 232 3.69 -17.14 3.74
CA LYS A 232 4.73 -17.02 4.77
C LYS A 232 4.05 -16.98 6.13
N ASP A 233 4.28 -18.02 6.91
CA ASP A 233 3.91 -18.04 8.31
C ASP A 233 5.04 -17.43 9.13
N LYS A 234 4.75 -16.27 9.75
CA LYS A 234 5.53 -15.78 10.88
C LYS A 234 4.57 -15.51 12.03
N GLU A 235 4.81 -16.16 13.16
CA GLU A 235 4.22 -15.83 14.46
C GLU A 235 2.68 -15.67 14.45
N GLY A 236 1.98 -16.57 13.76
CA GLY A 236 0.51 -16.63 13.79
C GLY A 236 -0.22 -15.74 12.79
N ALA A 237 0.49 -15.04 11.89
CA ALA A 237 -0.07 -14.40 10.72
C ALA A 237 0.37 -15.12 9.45
N SER A 238 -0.61 -15.68 8.71
CA SER A 238 -0.43 -16.26 7.38
C SER A 238 -0.66 -15.17 6.33
N THR A 239 0.40 -14.74 5.65
CA THR A 239 0.31 -13.76 4.55
C THR A 239 0.61 -14.44 3.22
N CYS A 240 -0.18 -14.12 2.19
CA CYS A 240 -0.02 -14.66 0.85
C CYS A 240 0.53 -13.64 -0.15
N TYR A 241 1.51 -14.09 -0.94
CA TYR A 241 2.11 -13.32 -2.01
C TYR A 241 1.93 -14.00 -3.36
N LEU A 242 1.66 -13.20 -4.39
CA LEU A 242 1.85 -13.65 -5.77
C LEU A 242 3.35 -13.70 -6.07
N ALA A 243 3.86 -14.89 -6.36
CA ALA A 243 5.22 -15.14 -6.86
C ALA A 243 5.35 -14.77 -8.35
N MET A 244 4.82 -13.61 -8.73
CA MET A 244 4.91 -13.02 -10.06
C MET A 244 5.46 -11.60 -9.92
N ARG A 245 6.46 -11.26 -10.74
CA ARG A 245 7.09 -9.93 -10.73
C ARG A 245 7.09 -9.37 -12.15
N SER A 246 6.87 -8.07 -12.27
CA SER A 246 7.06 -7.35 -13.54
C SER A 246 8.57 -7.25 -13.82
N SER A 247 8.98 -7.62 -15.04
CA SER A 247 10.37 -7.57 -15.50
C SER A 247 10.39 -7.34 -17.01
N THR A 248 11.38 -6.58 -17.49
CA THR A 248 11.68 -6.42 -18.93
C THR A 248 12.31 -7.69 -19.51
N GLU A 249 12.93 -8.49 -18.66
CA GLU A 249 13.45 -9.82 -18.97
C GLU A 249 12.38 -10.84 -18.58
N GLY A 250 11.66 -11.40 -19.56
CA GLY A 250 10.65 -12.42 -19.31
C GLY A 250 11.31 -13.72 -18.82
N ALA A 251 11.00 -14.13 -17.59
CA ALA A 251 11.54 -15.35 -16.99
C ALA A 251 10.43 -16.20 -16.35
N LEU A 252 10.49 -17.51 -16.57
CA LEU A 252 9.67 -18.49 -15.86
C LEU A 252 10.47 -19.06 -14.68
N GLY A 253 10.07 -18.69 -13.46
CA GLY A 253 10.72 -19.12 -12.23
C GLY A 253 10.20 -20.46 -11.69
N PHE A 254 10.70 -20.85 -10.52
CA PHE A 254 10.36 -22.11 -9.85
C PHE A 254 8.86 -22.45 -9.78
N PRO A 255 7.94 -21.52 -9.50
CA PRO A 255 6.49 -21.78 -9.57
C PRO A 255 6.04 -22.42 -10.89
N ALA A 256 6.56 -21.96 -12.03
CA ALA A 256 6.18 -22.45 -13.35
C ALA A 256 6.83 -23.80 -13.71
N LEU A 257 7.88 -24.20 -12.99
CA LEU A 257 8.57 -25.49 -13.21
C LEU A 257 7.96 -26.63 -12.40
N ARG A 258 7.29 -26.30 -11.29
CA ARG A 258 6.65 -27.28 -10.42
C ARG A 258 5.52 -28.01 -11.17
N GLY A 259 5.45 -29.34 -11.01
CA GLY A 259 4.51 -30.19 -11.75
C GLY A 259 4.88 -30.48 -13.21
N HIS A 260 5.99 -29.93 -13.72
CA HIS A 260 6.43 -30.09 -15.11
C HIS A 260 7.78 -30.80 -15.23
N TYR A 261 7.89 -31.67 -16.23
CA TYR A 261 9.14 -32.24 -16.69
C TYR A 261 9.74 -31.29 -17.74
N ILE A 262 10.97 -30.84 -17.52
CA ILE A 262 11.68 -29.92 -18.42
C ILE A 262 12.95 -30.59 -18.94
N LEU A 263 13.07 -30.66 -20.27
CA LEU A 263 14.25 -31.16 -20.98
C LEU A 263 14.94 -30.00 -21.68
N PHE A 264 16.19 -29.72 -21.34
CA PHE A 264 17.05 -28.83 -22.11
C PHE A 264 17.88 -29.67 -23.09
N ASN A 265 17.51 -29.66 -24.37
CA ASN A 265 18.21 -30.39 -25.43
C ASN A 265 19.06 -29.40 -26.25
N TRP A 266 20.30 -29.21 -25.83
CA TRP A 266 21.23 -28.27 -26.45
C TRP A 266 21.67 -28.70 -27.85
N ASP A 267 21.85 -30.00 -28.09
CA ASP A 267 22.23 -30.54 -29.40
C ASP A 267 21.21 -30.19 -30.50
N GLN A 268 19.94 -30.05 -30.11
CA GLN A 268 18.85 -29.69 -31.01
C GLN A 268 18.35 -28.26 -30.85
N ASN A 269 18.96 -27.47 -29.95
CA ASN A 269 18.52 -26.13 -29.55
C ASN A 269 17.01 -26.08 -29.21
N LYS A 270 16.56 -27.00 -28.34
CA LYS A 270 15.14 -27.14 -27.96
C LYS A 270 14.96 -27.28 -26.47
N ILE A 271 13.83 -26.77 -25.98
CA ILE A 271 13.32 -27.05 -24.64
C ILE A 271 12.07 -27.92 -24.80
N GLY A 272 12.09 -29.10 -24.19
CA GLY A 272 10.94 -29.98 -24.06
C GLY A 272 10.22 -29.72 -22.75
N VAL A 273 8.89 -29.66 -22.79
CA VAL A 273 8.04 -29.54 -21.60
C VAL A 273 7.01 -30.65 -21.62
N GLY A 274 6.83 -31.33 -20.49
CA GLY A 274 5.79 -32.33 -20.27
C GLY A 274 5.22 -32.23 -18.86
N HIS A 275 4.12 -32.92 -18.59
CA HIS A 275 3.59 -33.05 -17.24
C HIS A 275 4.32 -34.15 -16.48
N LEU A 276 4.61 -33.92 -15.19
CA LEU A 276 5.05 -35.00 -14.30
C LEU A 276 3.89 -35.98 -14.07
N LYS A 277 4.24 -37.25 -13.83
CA LYS A 277 3.29 -38.30 -13.47
C LYS A 277 3.00 -38.29 -11.97
#